data_AF-H9FDM2-F1
#
_entry.id   AF-H9FDM2-F1
#
_cell.length_a   1.000
_cell.length_b   1.000
_cell.length_c   1.000
_cell.angle_alpha   90.00
_cell.angle_beta   90.00
_cell.angle_gamma   90.00
#
_symmetry.space_group_name_H-M   'P 1'
#
loop_
_entity.id
_entity.type
_entity.pdbx_description
1 polymer ?
#
loop_
_entity_poly.entity_id
_entity_poly.type
_entity_poly.pdbx_seq_one_letter_code
_entity_poly.pdbx_strand_id
1 'polypeptide(L)'
;VLHPVWAQNRRTVSLAMKVIIGPWILALVLTLPVFLFLTTVTIPNGDTYCTFNFASWGDTPEKRKNVAITMLTARGITRFVIGFSMPMSIVAICYGLIAAKIHKKGMIKSSRPLRVLTAVVASFFICWFPFQLVALLSTVWLK
;
A
#
# COMPACT_ATOMS: atom_id res chain seq x y z
N VAL A 1 19.75 -2.20 14.67
CA VAL A 1 20.52 -3.47 14.74
C VAL A 1 21.75 -3.43 13.84
N LEU A 2 21.61 -3.11 12.55
CA LEU A 2 22.76 -3.08 11.62
C LEU A 2 23.75 -1.96 11.93
N HIS A 3 23.27 -0.74 12.24
CA HIS A 3 24.11 0.44 12.53
C HIS A 3 23.79 1.05 13.91
N PRO A 4 24.29 0.47 15.01
CA PRO A 4 23.94 0.93 16.37
C PRO A 4 24.51 2.32 16.71
N VAL A 5 25.76 2.62 16.35
CA VAL A 5 26.42 3.91 16.65
C VAL A 5 25.71 5.09 15.98
N TRP A 6 25.31 4.92 14.71
CA TRP A 6 24.54 5.94 13.99
C TRP A 6 23.16 6.15 14.62
N ALA A 7 22.47 5.06 14.98
CA ALA A 7 21.16 5.16 15.62
C ALA A 7 21.27 5.92 16.95
N GLN A 8 22.30 5.69 17.76
CA GLN A 8 22.47 6.41 19.02
C GLN A 8 22.81 7.89 18.81
N ASN A 9 23.66 8.22 17.83
CA ASN A 9 24.11 9.60 17.62
C ASN A 9 23.14 10.48 16.80
N ARG A 10 22.32 9.88 15.92
CA ARG A 10 21.47 10.62 14.97
C ARG A 10 19.98 10.34 15.04
N ARG A 11 19.53 9.21 15.62
CA ARG A 11 18.10 8.89 15.72
C ARG A 11 17.47 9.64 16.90
N THR A 12 17.23 10.93 16.71
CA THR A 12 16.57 11.80 17.71
C THR A 12 15.05 11.82 17.51
N VAL A 13 14.31 12.21 18.55
CA VAL A 13 12.84 12.36 18.51
C VAL A 13 12.42 13.42 17.48
N SER A 14 13.17 14.52 17.38
CA SER A 14 12.90 15.58 16.40
C SER A 14 13.02 15.07 14.96
N LEU A 15 14.04 14.25 14.66
CA LEU A 15 14.17 13.63 13.33
C LEU A 15 13.00 12.67 13.06
N ALA A 16 12.61 11.85 14.04
CA ALA A 16 11.48 10.94 13.90
C ALA A 16 10.17 11.68 13.61
N MET A 17 9.91 12.79 14.32
CA MET A 17 8.74 13.64 14.08
C MET A 17 8.73 14.27 12.68
N LYS A 18 9.89 14.63 12.12
CA LYS A 18 9.97 15.14 10.74
C LYS A 18 9.74 14.03 9.72
N VAL A 19 10.34 12.86 9.92
CA VAL A 19 10.26 11.73 8.97
C VAL A 19 8.86 11.11 8.94
N ILE A 20 8.15 11.05 10.08
CA ILE A 20 6.81 10.45 10.15
C ILE A 20 5.75 11.22 9.36
N ILE A 21 5.98 12.52 9.10
CA ILE A 21 5.09 13.35 8.28
C ILE A 21 5.05 12.86 6.84
N GLY A 22 6.15 12.29 6.32
CA GLY A 22 6.24 11.80 4.93
C GLY A 22 5.17 10.77 4.58
N PRO A 23 5.05 9.65 5.33
CA PRO A 23 3.98 8.67 5.14
C PRO A 23 2.56 9.26 5.20
N TRP A 24 2.32 10.24 6.09
CA TRP A 24 1.01 10.91 6.18
C TRP A 24 0.69 11.73 4.92
N ILE A 25 1.65 12.53 4.45
CA ILE A 25 1.48 13.28 3.20
C ILE A 25 1.26 12.32 2.03
N LEU A 26 2.04 11.24 1.95
CA LEU A 26 1.86 10.23 0.91
C LEU A 26 0.46 9.60 0.97
N ALA A 27 -0.03 9.25 2.15
CA ALA A 27 -1.38 8.72 2.33
C ALA A 27 -2.45 9.72 1.84
N LEU A 28 -2.32 11.00 2.19
CA LEU A 28 -3.23 12.05 1.72
C LEU A 28 -3.22 12.17 0.18
N VAL A 29 -2.05 12.20 -0.44
CA VAL A 29 -1.91 12.24 -1.90
C VAL A 29 -2.58 11.04 -2.54
N LEU A 30 -2.39 9.83 -1.99
CA LEU A 30 -3.00 8.61 -2.49
C LEU A 30 -4.53 8.55 -2.30
N THR A 31 -5.09 9.33 -1.37
CA THR A 31 -6.54 9.45 -1.18
C THR A 31 -7.21 10.45 -2.12
N LEU A 32 -6.47 11.35 -2.78
CA LEU A 32 -7.02 12.35 -3.69
C LEU A 32 -7.93 11.78 -4.79
N PRO A 33 -7.61 10.66 -5.47
CA PRO A 33 -8.50 10.09 -6.48
C PRO A 33 -9.85 9.62 -5.91
N VAL A 34 -9.90 9.28 -4.62
CA VAL A 34 -11.18 8.95 -3.98
C VAL A 34 -11.99 10.22 -3.78
N PHE A 35 -11.37 11.28 -3.28
CA PHE A 35 -12.04 12.57 -3.06
C PHE A 35 -12.61 13.20 -4.34
N LEU A 36 -11.92 13.06 -5.47
CA LEU A 36 -12.30 13.74 -6.72
C LEU A 36 -13.33 12.96 -7.54
N PHE A 37 -13.30 11.63 -7.50
CA PHE A 37 -14.06 10.81 -8.44
C PHE A 37 -15.14 9.94 -7.79
N LEU A 38 -15.12 9.77 -6.45
CA LEU A 38 -16.17 9.06 -5.74
C LEU A 38 -17.36 9.99 -5.52
N THR A 39 -18.51 9.64 -6.08
CA THR A 39 -19.73 10.44 -5.94
C THR A 39 -20.94 9.55 -5.70
N THR A 40 -22.00 10.12 -5.15
CA THR A 40 -23.30 9.45 -5.04
C THR A 40 -24.05 9.55 -6.37
N VAL A 41 -24.48 8.41 -6.90
CA VAL A 41 -25.23 8.30 -8.16
C VAL A 41 -26.56 7.62 -7.87
N THR A 42 -27.66 8.26 -8.28
CA THR A 42 -29.00 7.68 -8.21
C THR A 42 -29.37 7.14 -9.59
N ILE A 43 -29.71 5.85 -9.65
CA ILE A 43 -30.09 5.13 -10.87
C ILE A 43 -31.61 5.33 -11.11
N PRO A 44 -32.10 5.27 -12.37
CA PRO A 44 -33.52 5.49 -12.68
C PRO A 44 -34.53 4.59 -11.94
N ASN A 45 -34.08 3.47 -11.38
CA ASN A 45 -34.90 2.57 -10.57
C ASN A 45 -35.13 3.09 -9.12
N GLY A 46 -34.54 4.22 -8.74
CA GLY A 46 -34.61 4.82 -7.41
C GLY A 46 -33.47 4.43 -6.48
N ASP A 47 -32.62 3.47 -6.86
CA ASP A 47 -31.50 3.03 -6.03
C ASP A 47 -30.37 4.04 -6.07
N THR A 48 -29.71 4.22 -4.92
CA THR A 48 -28.61 5.18 -4.77
C THR A 48 -27.32 4.45 -4.39
N TYR A 49 -26.26 4.67 -5.18
CA TYR A 49 -24.96 4.04 -5.02
C TYR A 49 -23.86 5.09 -4.80
N CYS A 50 -22.90 4.79 -3.93
CA CYS A 50 -21.67 5.58 -3.81
C CYS A 50 -20.56 4.89 -4.60
N THR A 51 -20.25 5.41 -5.78
CA THR A 51 -19.32 4.77 -6.72
C THR A 51 -18.52 5.80 -7.50
N PHE A 52 -17.53 5.32 -8.27
CA PHE A 52 -16.75 6.18 -9.14
C PHE A 52 -17.60 6.63 -10.33
N ASN A 53 -17.76 7.95 -10.48
CA ASN A 53 -18.51 8.54 -11.58
C ASN A 53 -17.60 9.36 -12.48
N PHE A 54 -17.58 9.01 -13.76
CA PHE A 54 -16.74 9.66 -14.78
C PHE A 54 -17.57 10.51 -15.75
N ALA A 55 -18.86 10.73 -15.47
CA ALA A 55 -19.75 11.48 -16.36
C ALA A 55 -19.27 12.93 -16.61
N SER A 56 -18.64 13.56 -15.62
CA SER A 56 -18.11 14.93 -15.71
C SER A 56 -16.68 15.02 -16.28
N TRP A 57 -16.04 13.90 -16.61
CA TRP A 57 -14.60 13.85 -16.94
C TRP A 57 -14.32 13.56 -18.42
N GLY A 58 -15.30 13.80 -19.30
CA GLY A 58 -15.10 13.72 -20.75
C GLY A 58 -16.35 14.07 -21.55
N ASP A 59 -16.16 14.62 -22.75
CA ASP A 59 -17.28 15.05 -23.60
C ASP A 59 -17.94 13.87 -24.33
N THR A 60 -17.15 12.87 -24.72
CA THR A 60 -17.62 11.67 -25.43
C THR A 60 -17.60 10.43 -24.53
N PRO A 61 -18.48 9.44 -24.78
CA PRO A 61 -18.49 8.17 -24.03
C PRO A 61 -17.14 7.45 -24.06
N GLU A 62 -16.43 7.51 -25.19
CA GLU A 62 -15.10 6.92 -25.38
C GLU A 62 -14.05 7.58 -24.48
N LYS A 63 -14.01 8.92 -24.42
CA LYS A 63 -13.09 9.65 -23.54
C LYS A 63 -13.34 9.32 -22.07
N ARG A 64 -14.61 9.30 -21.64
CA ARG A 64 -15.00 8.92 -20.27
C ARG A 64 -14.53 7.52 -19.91
N LYS A 65 -14.72 6.55 -20.81
CA LYS A 65 -14.28 5.16 -20.61
C LYS A 65 -12.76 5.07 -20.51
N ASN A 66 -12.02 5.77 -21.37
CA ASN A 66 -10.55 5.78 -21.34
C ASN A 66 -10.00 6.39 -20.04
N VAL A 67 -10.57 7.50 -19.56
CA VAL A 67 -10.22 8.10 -18.27
C VAL A 67 -10.55 7.16 -17.12
N ALA A 68 -11.74 6.54 -17.15
CA ALA A 68 -12.16 5.59 -16.13
C ALA A 68 -11.21 4.39 -16.01
N ILE A 69 -10.89 3.74 -17.14
CA ILE A 69 -9.96 2.62 -17.18
C ILE A 69 -8.59 3.06 -16.68
N THR A 70 -8.04 4.14 -17.23
CA THR A 70 -6.70 4.63 -16.85
C THR A 70 -6.62 4.90 -15.35
N MET A 71 -7.61 5.57 -14.78
CA MET A 71 -7.64 5.89 -13.36
C MET A 71 -7.82 4.65 -12.48
N LEU A 72 -8.74 3.75 -12.83
CA LEU A 72 -8.99 2.53 -12.07
C LEU A 72 -7.77 1.61 -12.09
N THR A 73 -7.12 1.46 -13.25
CA THR A 73 -5.86 0.72 -13.39
C THR A 73 -4.74 1.37 -12.59
N ALA A 74 -4.55 2.69 -12.69
CA ALA A 74 -3.53 3.41 -11.92
C ALA A 74 -3.76 3.25 -10.41
N ARG A 75 -5.01 3.37 -9.94
CA ARG A 75 -5.38 3.15 -8.53
C ARG A 75 -5.12 1.71 -8.10
N GLY A 76 -5.47 0.71 -8.93
CA GLY A 76 -5.22 -0.70 -8.67
C GLY A 76 -3.73 -1.00 -8.52
N ILE A 77 -2.92 -0.58 -9.49
CA ILE A 77 -1.46 -0.73 -9.48
C ILE A 77 -0.86 -0.03 -8.27
N THR A 78 -1.24 1.22 -8.01
CA THR A 78 -0.71 1.99 -6.88
C THR A 78 -1.03 1.35 -5.54
N ARG A 79 -2.26 0.83 -5.36
CA ARG A 79 -2.65 0.07 -4.16
C ARG A 79 -1.83 -1.20 -4.00
N PHE A 80 -1.60 -1.93 -5.08
CA PHE A 80 -0.80 -3.14 -5.04
C PHE A 80 0.68 -2.84 -4.72
N VAL A 81 1.28 -1.89 -5.44
CA VAL A 81 2.70 -1.58 -5.32
C VAL A 81 3.00 -0.87 -4.00
N ILE A 82 2.32 0.25 -3.72
CA ILE A 82 2.62 1.08 -2.55
C ILE A 82 1.93 0.55 -1.30
N GLY A 83 0.69 0.06 -1.42
CA GLY A 83 -0.09 -0.40 -0.26
C GLY A 83 0.27 -1.81 0.21
N PHE A 84 0.86 -2.64 -0.65
CA PHE A 84 1.14 -4.05 -0.33
C PHE A 84 2.60 -4.44 -0.59
N SER A 85 3.05 -4.38 -1.85
CA SER A 85 4.35 -4.93 -2.26
C SER A 85 5.55 -4.21 -1.64
N MET A 86 5.56 -2.87 -1.63
CA MET A 86 6.66 -2.07 -1.09
C MET A 86 6.80 -2.25 0.44
N PRO A 87 5.74 -2.08 1.27
CA PRO A 87 5.83 -2.34 2.71
C PRO A 87 6.30 -3.76 3.01
N MET A 88 5.77 -4.75 2.30
CA MET A 88 6.13 -6.16 2.47
C MET A 88 7.60 -6.43 2.15
N SER A 89 8.10 -5.87 1.05
CA SER A 89 9.50 -6.01 0.64
C SER A 89 10.44 -5.35 1.65
N ILE A 90 10.11 -4.14 2.11
CA ILE A 90 10.90 -3.42 3.13
C ILE A 90 10.97 -4.26 4.42
N VAL A 91 9.82 -4.76 4.88
CA VAL A 91 9.70 -5.58 6.08
C VAL A 91 10.50 -6.88 5.95
N ALA A 92 10.35 -7.62 4.85
CA ALA A 92 11.06 -8.87 4.60
C ALA A 92 12.58 -8.68 4.57
N ILE A 93 13.06 -7.66 3.83
CA ILE A 93 14.50 -7.37 3.71
C ILE A 93 15.06 -6.91 5.06
N CYS A 94 14.41 -5.97 5.74
CA CYS A 94 14.89 -5.44 7.01
C CYS A 94 15.01 -6.55 8.07
N TYR A 95 14.01 -7.43 8.15
CA TYR A 95 14.02 -8.52 9.12
C TYR A 95 14.94 -9.67 8.73
N GLY A 96 15.07 -10.00 7.44
CA GLY A 96 16.07 -10.94 6.96
C GLY A 96 17.49 -10.49 7.32
N LEU A 97 17.80 -9.20 7.14
CA LEU A 97 19.09 -8.63 7.52
C LEU A 97 19.32 -8.63 9.04
N ILE A 98 18.28 -8.35 9.83
CA ILE A 98 18.35 -8.43 11.30
C ILE A 98 18.63 -9.88 11.74
N ALA A 99 17.91 -10.85 11.17
CA ALA A 99 18.10 -12.28 11.45
C ALA A 99 19.52 -12.73 11.10
N ALA A 100 20.01 -12.40 9.91
CA ALA A 100 21.37 -12.72 9.47
C ALA A 100 22.43 -12.11 10.39
N LYS A 101 22.24 -10.86 10.85
CA LYS A 101 23.18 -10.19 11.75
C LYS A 101 23.21 -10.82 13.15
N ILE A 102 22.05 -11.18 13.69
CA ILE A 102 21.93 -11.86 14.99
C ILE A 102 22.57 -13.25 14.91
N HIS A 103 22.29 -13.99 13.83
CA HIS A 103 22.88 -15.31 13.60
C HIS A 103 24.40 -15.24 13.50
N LYS A 104 24.93 -14.31 12.70
CA LYS A 104 26.38 -14.09 12.54
C LYS A 104 27.08 -13.75 13.86
N LYS A 105 26.42 -13.00 14.75
CA LYS A 105 26.99 -12.63 16.05
C LYS A 105 26.84 -13.71 17.13
N GLY A 106 26.24 -14.87 16.82
CA GLY A 106 25.96 -15.91 17.82
C GLY A 106 25.01 -15.46 18.92
N MET A 107 24.31 -14.33 18.75
CA MET A 107 23.42 -13.72 19.75
C MET A 107 22.01 -14.34 19.70
N ILE A 108 21.89 -15.58 19.22
CA ILE A 108 20.61 -16.29 19.12
C ILE A 108 20.21 -16.74 20.53
N LYS A 109 19.66 -15.82 21.34
CA LYS A 109 19.10 -16.16 22.65
C LYS A 109 17.68 -16.73 22.53
N SER A 110 16.93 -16.36 21.48
CA SER A 110 15.62 -16.93 21.13
C SER A 110 15.18 -16.53 19.71
N SER A 111 14.76 -17.48 18.88
CA SER A 111 14.17 -17.24 17.54
C SER A 111 12.70 -16.79 17.59
N ARG A 112 12.11 -16.73 18.79
CA ARG A 112 10.69 -16.43 19.02
C ARG A 112 10.24 -15.08 18.40
N PRO A 113 10.98 -13.96 18.53
CA PRO A 113 10.59 -12.69 17.92
C PRO A 113 10.58 -12.74 16.39
N LEU A 114 11.57 -13.42 15.78
CA LEU A 114 11.63 -13.61 14.33
C LEU A 114 10.49 -14.50 13.83
N ARG A 115 10.12 -15.54 14.59
CA ARG A 115 9.00 -16.43 14.23
C ARG A 115 7.65 -15.72 14.28
N VAL A 116 7.38 -14.94 15.33
CA VAL A 116 6.15 -14.14 15.45
C VAL A 116 6.03 -13.17 14.29
N LEU A 117 7.13 -12.52 13.95
CA LEU A 117 7.16 -11.51 12.91
C LEU A 117 7.02 -12.10 11.50
N THR A 118 7.67 -13.23 11.24
CA THR A 118 7.47 -14.00 10.00
C THR A 118 6.01 -14.43 9.86
N ALA A 119 5.38 -14.86 10.96
CA ALA A 119 3.96 -15.20 10.96
C ALA A 119 3.08 -13.99 10.65
N VAL A 120 3.35 -12.81 11.22
CA VAL A 120 2.61 -11.57 10.91
C VAL A 120 2.73 -11.21 9.42
N VAL A 121 3.94 -11.30 8.86
CA VAL A 121 4.20 -11.02 7.44
C VAL A 121 3.50 -12.04 6.54
N ALA A 122 3.58 -13.33 6.87
CA ALA A 122 2.91 -14.38 6.11
C ALA A 122 1.38 -14.23 6.17
N SER A 123 0.81 -13.96 7.33
CA SER A 123 -0.63 -13.70 7.48
C SER A 123 -1.08 -12.48 6.69
N PHE A 124 -0.32 -11.38 6.74
CA PHE A 124 -0.62 -10.21 5.92
C PHE A 124 -0.58 -10.55 4.42
N PHE A 125 0.44 -11.29 3.97
CA PHE A 125 0.54 -11.72 2.58
C PHE A 125 -0.66 -12.58 2.17
N ILE A 126 -0.95 -13.65 2.92
CA ILE A 126 -2.01 -14.61 2.59
C ILE A 126 -3.39 -13.94 2.60
N CYS A 127 -3.63 -12.99 3.52
CA CYS A 127 -4.91 -12.30 3.60
C CYS A 127 -5.08 -11.23 2.50
N TRP A 128 -4.03 -10.46 2.20
CA TRP A 128 -4.14 -9.32 1.29
C TRP A 128 -3.85 -9.66 -0.16
N PHE A 129 -2.94 -10.61 -0.43
CA PHE A 129 -2.52 -10.95 -1.78
C PHE A 129 -3.68 -11.41 -2.68
N PRO A 130 -4.60 -12.31 -2.24
CA PRO A 130 -5.71 -12.75 -3.09
C PRO A 130 -6.62 -11.59 -3.51
N PHE A 131 -6.97 -10.73 -2.56
CA PHE A 131 -7.79 -9.55 -2.83
C PHE A 131 -7.11 -8.61 -3.82
N GLN A 132 -5.82 -8.33 -3.61
CA GLN A 132 -5.05 -7.42 -4.45
C GLN A 132 -4.77 -8.00 -5.83
N LEU A 133 -4.60 -9.32 -5.95
CA LEU A 133 -4.47 -10.03 -7.21
C LEU A 133 -5.77 -9.98 -8.00
N VAL A 134 -6.93 -10.24 -7.38
CA VAL A 134 -8.24 -10.16 -8.05
C VAL A 134 -8.54 -8.73 -8.50
N ALA A 135 -8.22 -7.72 -7.68
CA ALA A 135 -8.39 -6.31 -8.05
C ALA A 135 -7.49 -5.91 -9.23
N LEU A 136 -6.25 -6.42 -9.29
CA LEU A 136 -5.33 -6.15 -10.40
C LEU A 136 -5.75 -6.90 -11.67
N LEU A 137 -6.13 -8.18 -11.55
CA LEU A 137 -6.61 -8.97 -12.67
C LEU A 137 -7.88 -8.39 -13.27
N SER A 138 -8.87 -8.02 -12.45
CA SER A 138 -10.10 -7.38 -12.94
C SER A 138 -9.81 -6.07 -13.66
N THR A 139 -8.90 -5.23 -13.16
CA THR A 139 -8.53 -3.97 -13.83
C THR A 139 -7.73 -4.15 -15.12
N VAL A 140 -6.96 -5.23 -15.27
CA VAL A 140 -6.20 -5.53 -16.50
C VAL A 140 -7.04 -6.25 -17.55
N TRP A 141 -7.92 -7.17 -17.13
CA TRP A 141 -8.81 -7.94 -18.02
C TRP A 141 -10.06 -7.19 -18.47
N LEU A 142 -10.46 -6.10 -17.78
CA LEU A 142 -11.56 -5.22 -18.22
C LEU A 142 -11.16 -4.26 -19.36
N LYS A 143 -9.91 -4.34 -19.85
CA LYS A 143 -9.41 -3.59 -21.00
C LYS A 143 -9.75 -4.30 -22.30
#